data_AF-A0A534J2Q2-F1
#
_entry.id   AF-A0A534J2Q2-F1
#
_cell.length_a   1.000
_cell.length_b   1.000
_cell.length_c   1.000
_cell.angle_alpha   90.00
_cell.angle_beta   90.00
_cell.angle_gamma   90.00
#
_symmetry.space_group_name_H-M   'P 1'
#
loop_
_entity.id
_entity.type
_entity.pdbx_description
1 polymer ?
#
loop_
_entity_poly.entity_id
_entity_poly.type
_entity_poly.pdbx_seq_one_letter_code
_entity_poly.pdbx_strand_id
1 'polypeptide(L)'
;MELAGDSLTMADIAARLSGKLGHPVRYVEQPDQEVIQRMGEDGMRMFRFFREKGYHVDIPALEREWGIRMTRFDEFLKDAVFAPRW
;
A
#
# COMPACT_ATOMS: atom_id res chain seq x y z
N MET A 1 -9.15 15.40 6.62
CA MET A 1 -9.49 15.01 5.24
C MET A 1 -8.60 13.84 4.89
N GLU A 2 -9.18 12.73 4.47
CA GLU A 2 -8.45 11.50 4.11
C GLU A 2 -8.58 11.28 2.61
N LEU A 3 -7.49 10.84 1.95
CA LEU A 3 -7.43 10.65 0.51
C LEU A 3 -6.95 9.24 0.21
N ALA A 4 -7.63 8.55 -0.69
CA ALA A 4 -7.22 7.24 -1.16
C ALA A 4 -7.60 7.04 -2.63
N GLY A 5 -6.70 6.38 -3.37
CA GLY A 5 -6.98 5.94 -4.73
C GLY A 5 -7.46 4.49 -4.81
N ASP A 6 -7.15 3.67 -3.81
CA ASP A 6 -7.47 2.25 -3.79
C ASP A 6 -7.55 1.75 -2.33
N SER A 7 -8.13 0.57 -2.12
CA SER A 7 -8.18 -0.10 -0.81
C SER A 7 -7.85 -1.58 -0.98
N LEU A 8 -6.61 -1.93 -0.63
CA LEU A 8 -5.98 -3.20 -1.03
C LEU A 8 -5.38 -3.92 0.17
N THR A 9 -5.48 -5.24 0.17
CA THR A 9 -4.72 -6.05 1.11
C THR A 9 -3.24 -6.11 0.70
N MET A 10 -2.36 -6.46 1.63
CA MET A 10 -0.95 -6.68 1.31
C MET A 10 -0.76 -7.84 0.31
N ALA A 11 -1.66 -8.83 0.31
CA ALA A 11 -1.67 -9.91 -0.67
C ALA A 11 -2.01 -9.39 -2.08
N ASP A 12 -3.00 -8.50 -2.20
CA ASP A 12 -3.35 -7.88 -3.49
C ASP A 12 -2.20 -7.04 -4.05
N ILE A 13 -1.50 -6.30 -3.18
CA ILE A 13 -0.30 -5.53 -3.56
C ILE A 13 0.79 -6.48 -4.08
N ALA A 14 1.09 -7.55 -3.35
CA ALA A 14 2.11 -8.53 -3.76
C ALA A 14 1.75 -9.21 -5.10
N ALA A 15 0.48 -9.54 -5.33
CA ALA A 15 0.02 -10.12 -6.58
C ALA A 15 0.22 -9.15 -7.76
N ARG A 16 -0.14 -7.87 -7.60
CA ARG A 16 0.05 -6.84 -8.64
C ARG A 16 1.52 -6.55 -8.92
N LEU A 17 2.35 -6.48 -7.87
CA LEU A 17 3.79 -6.34 -8.03
C LEU A 17 4.39 -7.55 -8.75
N SER A 18 3.93 -8.76 -8.47
CA SER A 18 4.37 -9.97 -9.19
C SER A 18 4.10 -9.83 -10.70
N GLY A 19 2.91 -9.34 -11.06
CA GLY A 19 2.56 -9.08 -12.46
C GLY A 19 3.46 -8.02 -13.11
N LYS A 20 3.74 -6.91 -12.41
CA LYS A 20 4.58 -5.81 -12.93
C LYS A 20 6.06 -6.20 -13.05
N LEU A 21 6.58 -6.99 -12.11
CA LEU A 21 8.00 -7.37 -12.06
C LEU A 21 8.31 -8.63 -12.87
N GLY A 22 7.30 -9.42 -13.26
CA GLY A 22 7.47 -10.64 -14.03
C GLY A 22 8.03 -11.82 -13.24
N HIS A 23 8.06 -11.74 -11.91
CA HIS A 23 8.46 -12.83 -11.03
C HIS A 23 7.62 -12.85 -9.75
N PRO A 24 7.51 -13.99 -9.05
CA PRO A 24 6.70 -14.08 -7.84
C PRO A 24 7.18 -13.14 -6.73
N VAL A 25 6.25 -12.37 -6.16
CA VAL A 25 6.40 -11.57 -4.94
C VAL A 25 5.39 -12.10 -3.93
N ARG A 26 5.82 -12.29 -2.68
CA ARG A 26 4.96 -12.74 -1.59
C ARG A 26 5.03 -11.74 -0.44
N TYR A 27 3.87 -11.45 0.13
CA TYR A 27 3.82 -10.73 1.38
C TYR A 27 4.31 -11.65 2.51
N VAL A 28 5.18 -11.11 3.37
CA VAL A 28 5.63 -11.76 4.59
C VAL A 28 5.56 -10.71 5.70
N GLU A 29 4.66 -10.94 6.66
CA GLU A 29 4.58 -10.09 7.84
C GLU A 29 5.85 -10.24 8.68
N GLN A 30 6.44 -9.10 9.06
CA GLN A 30 7.66 -9.07 9.84
C GLN A 30 7.31 -9.13 11.34
N PRO A 31 8.11 -9.83 12.17
CA PRO A 31 7.92 -9.80 13.62
C PRO A 31 8.03 -8.37 14.17
N ASP A 32 7.18 -8.02 15.14
CA ASP A 32 7.15 -6.70 15.77
C ASP A 32 8.55 -6.25 16.28
N GLN A 33 9.36 -7.17 16.81
CA GLN A 33 10.73 -6.86 17.27
C GLN A 33 11.63 -6.35 16.14
N GLU A 34 11.54 -6.94 14.94
CA GLU A 34 12.33 -6.49 13.79
C GLU A 34 11.87 -5.13 13.30
N VAL A 35 10.55 -4.87 13.34
CA VAL A 35 9.97 -3.57 12.99
C VAL A 35 10.48 -2.48 13.93
N ILE A 36 10.45 -2.73 15.26
CA ILE A 36 10.96 -1.79 16.25
C ILE A 36 12.46 -1.53 16.06
N GLN A 37 13.25 -2.57 15.78
CA GLN A 37 14.69 -2.39 15.52
C GLN A 37 14.98 -1.52 14.29
N ARG A 38 14.15 -1.61 13.24
CA ARG A 38 14.37 -0.88 11.98
C ARG A 38 13.73 0.51 11.97
N MET A 39 12.56 0.68 12.59
CA MET A 39 11.72 1.87 12.45
C MET A 39 11.33 2.52 13.80
N GLY A 40 11.78 1.94 14.92
CA GLY A 40 11.46 2.41 16.26
C GLY A 40 10.00 2.17 16.67
N GLU A 41 9.68 2.63 17.88
CA GLU A 41 8.34 2.52 18.46
C GLU A 41 7.27 3.25 17.62
N ASP A 42 7.61 4.39 17.03
CA ASP A 42 6.67 5.17 16.21
C ASP A 42 6.30 4.40 14.93
N GLY A 43 7.28 3.75 14.29
CA GLY A 43 7.03 2.86 13.15
C GLY A 43 6.12 1.70 13.55
N MET A 44 6.38 1.07 14.69
CA MET A 44 5.56 -0.03 15.21
C MET A 44 4.11 0.42 15.50
N ARG A 45 3.91 1.62 16.06
CA ARG A 45 2.57 2.19 16.27
C ARG A 45 1.82 2.41 14.96
N MET A 46 2.50 2.86 13.91
CA MET A 46 1.89 3.01 12.59
C MET A 46 1.41 1.66 12.02
N PHE A 47 2.22 0.60 12.09
CA PHE A 47 1.80 -0.72 11.62
C PHE A 47 0.65 -1.30 12.46
N ARG A 48 0.69 -1.12 13.79
CA ARG A 48 -0.44 -1.51 14.64
C ARG A 48 -1.73 -0.76 14.24
N PHE A 49 -1.64 0.54 13.98
CA PHE A 49 -2.77 1.31 13.46
C PHE A 49 -3.31 0.71 12.16
N PHE A 50 -2.46 0.36 11.18
CA PHE A 50 -2.92 -0.27 9.93
C PHE A 50 -3.59 -1.63 10.13
N ARG A 51 -3.09 -2.46 11.06
CA ARG A 51 -3.67 -3.78 11.35
C ARG A 51 -5.03 -3.69 12.04
N GLU A 52 -5.18 -2.78 12.99
CA GLU A 52 -6.35 -2.72 13.88
C GLU A 52 -7.42 -1.74 13.42
N LYS A 53 -7.03 -0.65 12.75
CA LYS A 53 -7.92 0.46 12.38
C LYS A 53 -7.87 0.78 10.91
N GLY A 54 -6.68 1.02 10.36
CA GLY A 54 -6.49 1.46 8.98
C GLY A 54 -7.18 2.79 8.66
N TYR A 55 -7.07 3.18 7.39
CA TYR A 55 -7.85 4.30 6.83
C TYR A 55 -9.18 3.80 6.28
N HIS A 56 -10.22 4.65 6.36
CA HIS A 56 -11.56 4.33 5.88
C HIS A 56 -12.06 5.46 5.00
N VAL A 57 -11.66 5.42 3.73
CA VAL A 57 -12.02 6.45 2.74
C VAL A 57 -13.13 5.92 1.83
N ASP A 58 -14.25 6.64 1.75
CA ASP A 58 -15.26 6.43 0.70
C ASP A 58 -14.74 7.05 -0.60
N ILE A 59 -13.95 6.26 -1.34
CA ILE A 59 -13.32 6.67 -2.61
C ILE A 59 -14.38 7.13 -3.63
N PRO A 60 -15.51 6.41 -3.84
CA PRO A 60 -16.58 6.92 -4.70
C PRO A 60 -17.15 8.28 -4.28
N ALA A 61 -17.32 8.55 -2.99
CA ALA A 61 -17.75 9.86 -2.52
C ALA A 61 -16.70 10.95 -2.76
N LEU A 62 -15.43 10.66 -2.48
CA LEU A 62 -14.30 11.56 -2.73
C LEU A 62 -14.21 11.95 -4.22
N GLU A 63 -14.35 10.98 -5.12
CA GLU A 63 -14.32 11.23 -6.57
C GLU A 63 -15.50 12.06 -7.06
N ARG A 64 -16.70 11.85 -6.50
CA ARG A 64 -17.88 12.68 -6.79
C ARG A 64 -17.71 14.10 -6.30
N GLU A 65 -17.18 14.28 -5.10
CA GLU A 65 -16.95 15.60 -4.50
C GLU A 65 -15.95 16.42 -5.32
N TRP A 66 -14.87 15.78 -5.77
CA TRP A 66 -13.76 16.48 -6.43
C TRP A 66 -13.92 16.55 -7.95
N GLY A 67 -14.85 15.77 -8.52
CA GLY A 67 -15.03 15.66 -9.98
C GLY A 67 -13.83 15.02 -10.68
N ILE A 68 -12.97 14.31 -9.95
CA ILE A 68 -11.74 13.69 -10.45
C ILE A 68 -11.72 12.23 -9.97
N ARG A 69 -11.44 11.30 -10.89
CA ARG A 69 -11.14 9.91 -10.52
C ARG A 69 -9.74 9.83 -9.91
N MET A 70 -9.62 9.24 -8.73
CA MET A 70 -8.34 9.00 -8.07
C MET A 70 -7.55 7.91 -8.80
N THR A 71 -6.22 8.04 -8.83
CA THR A 71 -5.34 7.04 -9.47
C THR A 71 -5.40 5.71 -8.73
N ARG A 72 -5.64 4.60 -9.45
CA ARG A 72 -5.60 3.24 -8.91
C ARG A 72 -4.17 2.70 -8.83
N PHE A 73 -3.93 1.70 -7.98
CA PHE A 73 -2.58 1.17 -7.82
C PHE A 73 -2.04 0.53 -9.11
N ASP A 74 -2.88 -0.16 -9.89
CA ASP A 74 -2.50 -0.73 -11.19
C ASP A 74 -2.15 0.33 -12.24
N GLU A 75 -2.76 1.51 -12.16
CA GLU A 75 -2.45 2.64 -13.04
C GLU A 75 -1.08 3.22 -12.65
N PHE A 76 -0.85 3.44 -11.35
CA PHE A 76 0.47 3.84 -10.84
C PHE A 76 1.58 2.86 -11.23
N LEU A 77 1.33 1.55 -11.13
CA LEU A 77 2.32 0.53 -11.48
C LEU A 77 2.70 0.56 -12.96
N LYS A 78 1.84 0.99 -13.89
CA LYS A 78 2.20 1.10 -15.31
C LYS A 78 3.36 2.07 -15.51
N ASP A 79 3.29 3.22 -14.84
CA ASP A 79 4.26 4.32 -14.98
C ASP A 79 5.47 4.16 -14.05
N ALA A 80 5.36 3.31 -13.02
CA ALA A 80 6.45 3.03 -12.10
C ALA A 80 7.66 2.39 -12.83
N VAL A 81 8.82 3.05 -12.72
CA VAL A 81 10.12 2.55 -13.16
C VAL A 81 10.85 1.98 -11.94
N PHE A 82 11.08 0.67 -11.94
CA PHE A 82 11.88 0.01 -10.91
C PHE A 82 13.33 -0.04 -11.41
N ALA A 83 14.23 0.69 -10.75
CA ALA A 83 15.66 0.60 -11.06
C ALA A 83 16.17 -0.81 -10.72
N PRO A 84 16.98 -1.45 -11.56
CA PRO A 84 17.67 -2.68 -11.18
C PRO A 84 18.60 -2.38 -10.01
N ARG A 85 18.41 -3.05 -8.87
CA ARG A 85 19.45 -3.18 -7.85
C ARG A 85 20.10 -4.53 -8.05
N TRP A 86 21.26 -4.54 -8.70
CA TRP A 86 22.20 -5.66 -8.66
C TRP A 86 23.20 -5.40 -7.54
#